data_AF-A0A846CLI6-F1
#
_entry.id   AF-A0A846CLI6-F1
#
_cell.length_a   1.000
_cell.length_b   1.000
_cell.length_c   1.000
_cell.angle_alpha   90.00
_cell.angle_beta   90.00
_cell.angle_gamma   90.00
#
_symmetry.space_group_name_H-M   'P 1'
#
loop_
_entity.id
_entity.type
_entity.pdbx_description
1 polymer ?
#
loop_
_entity_poly.entity_id
_entity_poly.type
_entity_poly.pdbx_seq_one_letter_code
_entity_poly.pdbx_strand_id
1 'polypeptide(L)'
;MARTGNWGDVPLKRAKKLIEFLISYSQINDERDKLSTEWIDRNSDRPKLKITTKLKELACLLNPEISSRYSSEANKQKNEIQNTIDRLKELEIVTESSPDSEKSKGIRSLTFALWHCHKKQENLTQLELVWKNRKQQKQSQTEKHNYSNQKQQINRELDPNLEKNIRTYLSKSFSKDKFAELDQAGEPETGEKGTNLGRVFIDISLKPWDKVATEARRRVTVEDDLFRNKNHVPAMEYFTKEEKKYNKVVIIGGPGQGKSTLGQQLAQVHRAKYLNREYEFTEKIEVKRIPFRVVLKYFAQ
;
A
#
# COMPACT_ATOMS: atom_id res chain seq x y z
N MET A 1 -14.15 30.04 -2.05
CA MET A 1 -14.49 29.55 -0.70
C MET A 1 -15.11 28.16 -0.80
N ALA A 2 -14.31 27.11 -0.70
CA ALA A 2 -14.79 25.73 -0.73
C ALA A 2 -15.42 25.40 0.62
N ARG A 3 -16.76 25.26 0.67
CA ARG A 3 -17.48 24.82 1.87
C ARG A 3 -16.86 23.52 2.36
N THR A 4 -16.42 23.50 3.62
CA THR A 4 -15.89 22.34 4.32
C THR A 4 -16.75 21.13 3.99
N GLY A 5 -16.15 20.21 3.23
CA GLY A 5 -16.86 19.07 2.66
C GLY A 5 -17.43 18.23 3.77
N ASN A 6 -18.74 18.29 3.98
CA ASN A 6 -19.41 17.37 4.86
C ASN A 6 -19.25 15.96 4.23
N TRP A 7 -18.56 15.07 4.94
CA TRP A 7 -18.39 13.64 4.62
C TRP A 7 -19.45 12.79 5.35
N GLY A 8 -20.56 13.39 5.78
CA GLY A 8 -21.62 12.72 6.53
C GLY A 8 -22.39 11.67 5.73
N ASP A 9 -23.46 11.17 6.35
CA ASP A 9 -24.21 10.00 5.86
C ASP A 9 -24.92 10.25 4.53
N VAL A 10 -25.39 11.49 4.29
CA VAL A 10 -26.06 11.86 3.04
C VAL A 10 -25.12 11.71 1.82
N PRO A 11 -23.92 12.33 1.81
CA PRO A 11 -22.89 12.06 0.80
C PRO A 11 -22.55 10.57 0.62
N LEU A 12 -22.38 9.82 1.71
CA LEU A 12 -22.08 8.39 1.65
C LEU A 12 -23.22 7.60 1.00
N LYS A 13 -24.48 7.88 1.36
CA LYS A 13 -25.66 7.25 0.76
C LYS A 13 -25.74 7.51 -0.74
N ARG A 14 -25.39 8.72 -1.19
CA ARG A 14 -25.32 9.08 -2.62
C ARG A 14 -24.20 8.34 -3.34
N ALA A 15 -23.02 8.24 -2.73
CA ALA A 15 -21.90 7.46 -3.28
C ALA A 15 -22.25 5.98 -3.43
N LYS A 16 -22.89 5.39 -2.41
CA LYS A 16 -23.39 4.01 -2.46
C LYS A 16 -24.40 3.82 -3.58
N LYS A 17 -25.43 4.67 -3.67
CA LYS A 17 -26.45 4.61 -4.74
C LYS A 17 -25.81 4.70 -6.14
N LEU A 18 -24.81 5.57 -6.31
CA LEU A 18 -24.08 5.69 -7.57
C LEU A 18 -23.33 4.40 -7.93
N ILE A 19 -22.49 3.87 -7.02
CA ILE A 19 -21.72 2.64 -7.27
C ILE A 19 -22.66 1.45 -7.51
N GLU A 20 -23.71 1.34 -6.70
CA GLU A 20 -24.74 0.31 -6.83
C GLU A 20 -25.41 0.32 -8.21
N PHE A 21 -25.81 1.51 -8.67
CA PHE A 21 -26.37 1.71 -10.00
C PHE A 21 -25.38 1.31 -11.09
N LEU A 22 -24.13 1.76 -11.03
CA LEU A 22 -23.13 1.49 -12.07
C LEU A 22 -22.79 0.00 -12.18
N ILE A 23 -22.64 -0.70 -11.04
CA ILE A 23 -22.41 -2.15 -11.04
C ILE A 23 -23.61 -2.85 -11.68
N SER A 24 -24.83 -2.51 -11.26
CA SER A 24 -26.05 -3.12 -11.79
C SER A 24 -26.22 -2.85 -13.28
N TYR A 25 -25.99 -1.60 -13.72
CA TYR A 25 -26.08 -1.19 -15.12
C TYR A 25 -25.09 -1.96 -16.00
N SER A 26 -23.84 -2.13 -15.54
CA SER A 26 -22.81 -2.86 -16.27
C SER A 26 -23.09 -4.36 -16.46
N GLN A 27 -24.04 -4.92 -15.71
CA GLN A 27 -24.43 -6.33 -15.81
C GLN A 27 -25.55 -6.57 -16.81
N ILE A 28 -26.33 -5.54 -17.16
CA ILE A 28 -27.56 -5.70 -17.95
C ILE A 28 -27.26 -5.79 -19.46
N ASN A 29 -26.01 -5.59 -19.91
CA ASN A 29 -25.62 -5.65 -21.33
C ASN A 29 -26.57 -4.87 -22.27
N ASP A 30 -27.12 -3.78 -21.76
CA ASP A 30 -28.03 -2.94 -22.52
C ASP A 30 -27.22 -1.82 -23.14
N GLU A 31 -26.91 -1.98 -24.43
CA GLU A 31 -26.25 -0.97 -25.27
C GLU A 31 -27.16 0.25 -25.53
N ARG A 32 -27.90 0.73 -24.53
CA ARG A 32 -28.57 2.02 -24.66
C ARG A 32 -27.50 3.09 -24.79
N ASP A 33 -27.60 3.90 -25.83
CA ASP A 33 -26.66 4.96 -26.27
C ASP A 33 -26.22 6.00 -25.21
N LYS A 34 -26.71 5.93 -23.98
CA LYS A 34 -26.55 6.99 -22.96
C LYS A 34 -25.38 6.75 -22.00
N LEU A 35 -24.94 5.51 -21.84
CA LEU A 35 -23.89 5.14 -20.88
C LEU A 35 -23.10 3.93 -21.39
N SER A 36 -21.87 4.17 -21.84
CA SER A 36 -20.94 3.09 -22.18
C SER A 36 -20.24 2.61 -20.92
N THR A 37 -20.20 1.30 -20.69
CA THR A 37 -19.52 0.68 -19.56
C THR A 37 -18.60 -0.44 -20.02
N GLU A 38 -17.37 -0.47 -19.51
CA GLU A 38 -16.35 -1.47 -19.86
C GLU A 38 -15.64 -1.93 -18.58
N TRP A 39 -15.62 -3.23 -18.33
CA TRP A 39 -14.83 -3.81 -17.25
C TRP A 39 -13.40 -4.06 -17.71
N ILE A 40 -12.44 -3.46 -17.01
CA ILE A 40 -11.00 -3.66 -17.19
C ILE A 40 -10.53 -4.57 -16.05
N ASP A 41 -9.77 -5.62 -16.39
CA ASP A 41 -9.22 -6.59 -15.44
C ASP A 41 -10.30 -7.23 -14.53
N ARG A 42 -11.41 -7.69 -15.11
CA ARG A 42 -12.61 -8.18 -14.38
C ARG A 42 -12.33 -9.24 -13.31
N ASN A 43 -11.28 -10.05 -13.50
CA ASN A 43 -10.89 -11.14 -12.59
C ASN A 43 -9.73 -10.77 -11.64
N SER A 44 -9.34 -9.50 -11.60
CA SER A 44 -8.34 -8.98 -10.66
C SER A 44 -8.92 -8.82 -9.25
N ASP A 45 -8.05 -8.74 -8.24
CA ASP A 45 -8.40 -8.34 -6.88
C ASP A 45 -8.93 -6.89 -6.81
N ARG A 46 -8.70 -6.10 -7.87
CA ARG A 46 -9.15 -4.71 -7.97
C ARG A 46 -9.67 -4.41 -9.38
N PRO A 47 -10.85 -4.97 -9.75
CA PRO A 47 -11.41 -4.76 -11.08
C PRO A 47 -11.78 -3.29 -11.27
N LYS A 48 -11.68 -2.81 -12.51
CA LYS A 48 -11.97 -1.41 -12.84
C LYS A 48 -13.19 -1.34 -13.74
N LEU A 49 -14.16 -0.50 -13.39
CA LEU A 49 -15.30 -0.20 -14.23
C LEU A 49 -15.07 1.17 -14.88
N LYS A 50 -14.78 1.16 -16.18
CA LYS A 50 -14.68 2.37 -16.99
C LYS A 50 -16.07 2.73 -17.49
N ILE A 51 -16.46 3.98 -17.30
CA ILE A 51 -17.72 4.51 -17.80
C ILE A 51 -17.47 5.77 -18.63
N THR A 52 -18.20 5.89 -19.74
CA THR A 52 -18.15 7.09 -20.59
C THR A 52 -19.56 7.63 -20.77
N THR A 53 -19.83 8.85 -20.28
CA THR A 53 -21.17 9.46 -20.32
C THR A 53 -21.13 10.96 -20.09
N LYS A 54 -22.25 11.65 -20.33
CA LYS A 54 -22.47 13.02 -19.83
C LYS A 54 -23.11 12.96 -18.44
N LEU A 55 -22.65 13.78 -17.51
CA LEU A 55 -23.19 13.79 -16.14
C LEU A 55 -24.70 14.06 -16.05
N LYS A 56 -25.27 14.79 -17.02
CA LYS A 56 -26.72 14.99 -17.12
C LYS A 56 -27.46 13.72 -17.50
N GLU A 57 -26.87 12.89 -18.36
CA GLU A 57 -27.45 11.59 -18.75
C GLU A 57 -27.43 10.64 -17.55
N LEU A 58 -26.30 10.59 -16.84
CA LEU A 58 -26.17 9.85 -15.60
C LEU A 58 -27.18 10.32 -14.53
N ALA A 59 -27.46 11.63 -14.45
CA ALA A 59 -28.48 12.18 -13.57
C ALA A 59 -29.89 11.66 -13.89
N CYS A 60 -30.29 11.67 -15.16
CA CYS A 60 -31.57 11.13 -15.60
C CYS A 60 -31.66 9.60 -15.39
N LEU A 61 -30.56 8.87 -15.56
CA LEU A 61 -30.54 7.42 -15.33
C LEU A 61 -30.67 7.06 -13.84
N LEU A 62 -30.07 7.85 -12.94
CA LEU A 62 -30.14 7.64 -11.49
C LEU A 62 -31.48 8.06 -10.85
N ASN A 63 -32.22 8.93 -11.53
CA ASN A 63 -33.54 9.39 -11.11
C ASN A 63 -34.51 9.44 -12.30
N PRO A 64 -35.28 8.36 -12.52
CA PRO A 64 -36.24 8.26 -13.63
C PRO A 64 -37.35 9.32 -13.60
N GLU A 65 -37.63 9.94 -12.44
CA GLU A 65 -38.64 10.98 -12.29
C GLU A 65 -38.25 12.29 -13.00
N ILE A 66 -36.97 12.45 -13.35
CA ILE A 66 -36.47 13.61 -14.09
C ILE A 66 -36.85 13.45 -15.57
N SER A 67 -38.02 13.96 -15.92
CA SER A 67 -38.61 13.86 -17.26
C SER A 67 -37.82 14.56 -18.37
N SER A 68 -37.03 15.59 -18.02
CA SER A 68 -36.25 16.37 -18.99
C SER A 68 -34.81 16.60 -18.55
N ARG A 69 -33.86 16.39 -19.47
CA ARG A 69 -32.43 16.66 -19.27
C ARG A 69 -32.13 18.16 -19.05
N TYR A 70 -33.08 19.03 -19.36
CA TYR A 70 -32.96 20.48 -19.25
C TYR A 70 -33.61 21.03 -17.98
N SER A 71 -34.22 20.19 -17.14
CA SER A 71 -34.88 20.66 -15.92
C SER A 71 -33.88 21.18 -14.88
N SER A 72 -34.35 22.05 -13.99
CA SER A 72 -33.59 22.52 -12.82
C SER A 72 -33.13 21.35 -11.94
N GLU A 73 -33.97 20.31 -11.81
CA GLU A 73 -33.72 19.10 -11.04
C GLU A 73 -32.59 18.28 -11.67
N ALA A 74 -32.55 18.17 -12.99
CA ALA A 74 -31.44 17.52 -13.71
C ALA A 74 -30.10 18.21 -13.43
N ASN A 75 -30.09 19.55 -13.41
CA ASN A 75 -28.87 20.32 -13.10
C ASN A 75 -28.48 20.18 -11.62
N LYS A 76 -29.44 20.17 -10.70
CA LYS A 76 -29.19 19.92 -9.27
C LYS A 76 -28.58 18.54 -9.07
N GLN A 77 -29.19 17.50 -9.65
CA GLN A 77 -28.72 16.12 -9.57
C GLN A 77 -27.34 15.94 -10.21
N LYS A 78 -27.08 16.59 -11.36
CA LYS A 78 -25.75 16.63 -11.99
C LYS A 78 -24.70 17.18 -11.02
N ASN A 79 -24.99 18.29 -10.34
CA ASN A 79 -24.06 18.90 -9.39
C ASN A 79 -23.83 18.00 -8.16
N GLU A 80 -24.86 17.29 -7.69
CA GLU A 80 -24.73 16.31 -6.62
C GLU A 80 -23.85 15.12 -7.03
N ILE A 81 -24.03 14.60 -8.25
CA ILE A 81 -23.20 13.52 -8.80
C ILE A 81 -21.75 13.98 -8.95
N GLN A 82 -21.50 15.18 -9.48
CA GLN A 82 -20.15 15.74 -9.58
C GLN A 82 -19.49 15.80 -8.19
N ASN A 83 -20.21 16.32 -7.20
CA ASN A 83 -19.72 16.44 -5.83
C ASN A 83 -19.44 15.07 -5.20
N THR A 84 -20.23 14.04 -5.54
CA THR A 84 -19.94 12.65 -5.16
C THR A 84 -18.69 12.10 -5.86
N ILE A 85 -18.52 12.35 -7.16
CA ILE A 85 -17.32 11.94 -7.92
C ILE A 85 -16.07 12.58 -7.35
N ASP A 86 -16.10 13.87 -7.02
CA ASP A 86 -14.94 14.57 -6.48
C ASP A 86 -14.50 13.98 -5.12
N ARG A 87 -15.47 13.58 -4.28
CA ARG A 87 -15.16 12.83 -3.06
C ARG A 87 -14.58 11.44 -3.35
N LEU A 88 -15.11 10.72 -4.33
CA LEU A 88 -14.58 9.40 -4.70
C LEU A 88 -13.17 9.50 -5.31
N LYS A 89 -12.84 10.60 -6.02
CA LYS A 89 -11.47 10.91 -6.46
C LYS A 89 -10.55 11.17 -5.29
N GLU A 90 -11.01 11.93 -4.30
CA GLU A 90 -10.31 12.15 -3.03
C GLU A 90 -9.93 10.81 -2.35
N LEU A 91 -10.77 9.78 -2.48
CA LEU A 91 -10.56 8.42 -1.98
C LEU A 91 -9.75 7.50 -2.91
N GLU A 92 -9.29 7.98 -4.07
CA GLU A 92 -8.64 7.17 -5.10
C GLU A 92 -9.50 5.98 -5.58
N ILE A 93 -10.82 6.09 -5.44
CA ILE A 93 -11.79 5.11 -5.96
C ILE A 93 -12.11 5.44 -7.42
N VAL A 94 -12.10 6.72 -7.79
CA VAL A 94 -12.39 7.17 -9.15
C VAL A 94 -11.23 7.97 -9.71
N THR A 95 -10.92 7.71 -10.97
CA THR A 95 -10.04 8.56 -11.79
C THR A 95 -10.81 9.09 -12.99
N GLU A 96 -10.49 10.30 -13.44
CA GLU A 96 -11.08 10.89 -14.65
C GLU A 96 -9.99 11.13 -15.69
N SER A 97 -10.18 10.62 -16.90
CA SER A 97 -9.17 10.64 -17.97
C SER A 97 -9.65 11.34 -19.24
N SER A 98 -10.71 12.13 -19.16
CA SER A 98 -11.33 12.74 -20.35
C SER A 98 -10.37 13.73 -21.03
N PRO A 99 -10.11 13.63 -22.35
CA PRO A 99 -9.38 14.66 -23.10
C PRO A 99 -10.18 15.97 -23.13
N ASP A 100 -9.49 17.11 -23.27
CA ASP A 100 -10.13 18.43 -23.17
C ASP A 100 -11.18 18.68 -24.27
N SER A 101 -11.00 18.06 -25.44
CA SER A 101 -11.96 18.04 -26.54
C SER A 101 -13.29 17.34 -26.20
N GLU A 102 -13.29 16.38 -25.28
CA GLU A 102 -14.49 15.71 -24.80
C GLU A 102 -15.13 16.44 -23.61
N LYS A 103 -14.29 17.04 -22.75
CA LYS A 103 -14.77 17.87 -21.63
C LYS A 103 -15.60 19.05 -22.12
N SER A 104 -15.23 19.68 -23.22
CA SER A 104 -15.99 20.78 -23.84
C SER A 104 -17.38 20.32 -24.31
N LYS A 105 -17.51 19.06 -24.74
CA LYS A 105 -18.80 18.41 -25.10
C LYS A 105 -19.55 17.87 -23.87
N GLY A 106 -18.98 18.03 -22.68
CA GLY A 106 -19.53 17.53 -21.41
C GLY A 106 -19.44 16.02 -21.23
N ILE A 107 -18.68 15.33 -22.08
CA ILE A 107 -18.44 13.89 -22.00
C ILE A 107 -17.32 13.65 -20.97
N ARG A 108 -17.53 12.65 -20.11
CA ARG A 108 -16.61 12.29 -19.03
C ARG A 108 -16.28 10.80 -19.14
N SER A 109 -14.99 10.48 -19.17
CA SER A 109 -14.46 9.12 -19.01
C SER A 109 -14.00 8.95 -17.57
N LEU A 110 -14.73 8.14 -16.80
CA LEU A 110 -14.50 7.89 -15.38
C LEU A 110 -14.14 6.42 -15.19
N THR A 111 -13.06 6.14 -14.47
CA THR A 111 -12.66 4.76 -14.14
C THR A 111 -12.79 4.54 -12.64
N PHE A 112 -13.69 3.64 -12.26
CA PHE A 112 -13.96 3.25 -10.88
C PHE A 112 -13.12 2.01 -10.54
N ALA A 113 -12.19 2.13 -9.59
CA ALA A 113 -11.46 1.01 -9.03
C ALA A 113 -12.29 0.38 -7.90
N LEU A 114 -12.91 -0.76 -8.19
CA LEU A 114 -13.80 -1.48 -7.29
C LEU A 114 -13.07 -2.67 -6.65
N TRP A 115 -13.68 -3.28 -5.64
CA TRP A 115 -13.13 -4.46 -4.95
C TRP A 115 -13.63 -5.76 -5.57
N HIS A 116 -14.86 -5.76 -6.10
CA HIS A 116 -15.45 -6.95 -6.71
C HIS A 116 -16.31 -6.57 -7.92
N CYS A 117 -16.31 -7.39 -8.96
CA CYS A 117 -17.12 -7.16 -10.16
C CYS A 117 -18.59 -7.60 -9.99
N HIS A 118 -18.84 -8.63 -9.17
CA HIS A 118 -20.18 -9.23 -9.00
C HIS A 118 -20.79 -9.03 -7.62
N LYS A 119 -19.98 -8.70 -6.63
CA LYS A 119 -20.42 -8.65 -5.24
C LYS A 119 -20.75 -7.21 -4.83
N LYS A 120 -21.95 -6.78 -5.23
CA LYS A 120 -22.47 -5.43 -4.96
C LYS A 120 -22.31 -5.03 -3.50
N GLN A 121 -22.78 -5.88 -2.58
CA GLN A 121 -22.77 -5.57 -1.15
C GLN A 121 -21.35 -5.45 -0.57
N GLU A 122 -20.40 -6.29 -1.01
CA GLU A 122 -19.01 -6.21 -0.55
C GLU A 122 -18.36 -4.88 -0.97
N ASN A 123 -18.62 -4.39 -2.19
CA ASN A 123 -18.16 -3.06 -2.61
C ASN A 123 -18.74 -1.92 -1.76
N LEU A 124 -20.03 -2.01 -1.41
CA LEU A 124 -20.68 -0.98 -0.59
C LEU A 124 -20.13 -0.95 0.85
N THR A 125 -19.82 -2.13 1.41
CA THR A 125 -19.17 -2.26 2.71
C THR A 125 -17.74 -1.69 2.68
N GLN A 126 -16.96 -2.03 1.66
CA GLN A 126 -15.60 -1.50 1.51
C GLN A 126 -15.58 0.02 1.30
N LEU A 127 -16.49 0.56 0.49
CA LEU A 127 -16.67 2.00 0.35
C LEU A 127 -16.95 2.65 1.71
N GLU A 128 -17.85 2.08 2.51
CA GLU A 128 -18.17 2.63 3.83
C GLU A 128 -16.99 2.60 4.80
N LEU A 129 -16.20 1.52 4.82
CA LEU A 129 -14.99 1.41 5.63
C LEU A 129 -13.98 2.50 5.25
N VAL A 130 -13.68 2.63 3.95
CA VAL A 130 -12.75 3.65 3.45
C VAL A 130 -13.27 5.07 3.75
N TRP A 131 -14.58 5.30 3.60
CA TRP A 131 -15.22 6.59 3.89
C TRP A 131 -15.10 6.98 5.36
N LYS A 132 -15.37 6.04 6.28
CA LYS A 132 -15.26 6.25 7.74
C LYS A 132 -13.80 6.46 8.16
N ASN A 133 -12.87 5.69 7.59
CA ASN A 133 -11.44 5.79 7.90
C ASN A 133 -10.85 7.15 7.48
N ARG A 134 -11.30 7.75 6.36
CA ARG A 134 -10.86 9.10 5.99
C ARG A 134 -11.28 10.16 7.00
N LYS A 135 -12.49 10.05 7.56
CA LYS A 135 -12.98 10.99 8.59
C LYS A 135 -12.04 10.97 9.80
N GLN A 136 -11.62 9.78 10.22
CA GLN A 136 -10.66 9.60 11.31
C GLN A 136 -9.26 10.13 10.93
N GLN A 137 -8.77 9.85 9.72
CA GLN A 137 -7.47 10.36 9.28
C GLN A 137 -7.42 11.88 9.20
N LYS A 138 -8.46 12.55 8.69
CA LYS A 138 -8.54 14.02 8.69
C LYS A 138 -8.63 14.58 10.11
N GLN A 139 -9.41 13.97 11.00
CA GLN A 139 -9.44 14.38 12.41
C GLN A 139 -8.07 14.26 13.07
N SER A 140 -7.37 13.14 12.90
CA SER A 140 -6.01 12.97 13.40
C SER A 140 -4.99 13.89 12.72
N GLN A 141 -5.19 14.27 11.45
CA GLN A 141 -4.34 15.24 10.76
C GLN A 141 -4.60 16.67 11.22
N THR A 142 -5.85 17.07 11.45
CA THR A 142 -6.21 18.38 12.02
C THR A 142 -5.76 18.49 13.47
N GLU A 143 -5.90 17.43 14.26
CA GLU A 143 -5.30 17.34 15.59
C GLU A 143 -3.77 17.47 15.50
N LYS A 144 -3.11 16.73 14.58
CA LYS A 144 -1.66 16.88 14.33
C LYS A 144 -1.28 18.29 13.86
N HIS A 145 -2.14 18.99 13.14
CA HIS A 145 -1.89 20.36 12.68
C HIS A 145 -2.09 21.40 13.80
N ASN A 146 -3.02 21.15 14.72
CA ASN A 146 -3.11 21.90 15.97
C ASN A 146 -1.93 21.61 16.91
N TYR A 147 -1.42 20.36 16.92
CA TYR A 147 -0.16 20.00 17.58
C TYR A 147 1.08 20.51 16.82
N SER A 148 1.00 20.82 15.52
CA SER A 148 2.13 21.36 14.75
C SER A 148 2.35 22.84 14.99
N ASN A 149 1.28 23.60 15.28
CA ASN A 149 1.40 24.98 15.74
C ASN A 149 1.99 25.07 17.17
N GLN A 150 1.94 23.99 17.97
CA GLN A 150 2.72 23.87 19.21
C GLN A 150 4.14 23.31 19.01
N LYS A 151 4.49 22.76 17.83
CA LYS A 151 5.79 22.15 17.56
C LYS A 151 6.85 23.07 16.95
N GLN A 152 6.53 24.32 16.60
CA GLN A 152 7.58 25.32 16.38
C GLN A 152 8.32 25.71 17.68
N GLN A 153 7.97 25.13 18.83
CA GLN A 153 8.68 25.30 20.11
C GLN A 153 9.19 24.00 20.75
N ILE A 154 9.26 22.88 20.03
CA ILE A 154 9.74 21.63 20.62
C ILE A 154 10.90 21.05 19.79
N ASN A 155 12.06 21.70 19.90
CA ASN A 155 13.30 20.97 20.14
C ASN A 155 13.21 20.42 21.58
N ARG A 156 12.46 19.32 21.79
CA ARG A 156 12.63 18.56 23.03
C ARG A 156 13.92 17.78 22.83
N GLU A 157 15.00 18.32 23.37
CA GLU A 157 16.10 17.47 23.81
C GLU A 157 15.47 16.28 24.54
N LEU A 158 15.87 15.06 24.17
CA LEU A 158 15.49 13.90 24.96
C LEU A 158 15.95 14.17 26.39
N ASP A 159 15.13 13.80 27.38
CA ASP A 159 15.59 13.78 28.77
C ASP A 159 16.96 13.05 28.81
N PRO A 160 18.03 13.69 29.31
CA PRO A 160 19.37 13.11 29.31
C PRO A 160 19.43 11.71 29.94
N ASN A 161 18.57 11.45 30.94
CA ASN A 161 18.48 10.13 31.57
C ASN A 161 17.86 9.10 30.63
N LEU A 162 16.80 9.47 29.91
CA LEU A 162 16.19 8.62 28.89
C LEU A 162 17.16 8.34 27.74
N GLU A 163 17.86 9.36 27.25
CA GLU A 163 18.87 9.18 26.20
C GLU A 163 19.99 8.23 26.66
N LYS A 164 20.50 8.42 27.88
CA LYS A 164 21.51 7.53 28.49
C LYS A 164 21.00 6.10 28.59
N ASN A 165 19.75 5.90 29.01
CA ASN A 165 19.16 4.57 29.13
C ASN A 165 19.00 3.90 27.76
N ILE A 166 18.52 4.64 26.75
CA ILE A 166 18.40 4.15 25.37
C ILE A 166 19.78 3.78 24.83
N ARG A 167 20.79 4.66 24.94
CA ARG A 167 22.16 4.37 24.49
C ARG A 167 22.74 3.14 25.20
N THR A 168 22.51 3.00 26.51
CA THR A 168 22.98 1.86 27.29
C THR A 168 22.32 0.56 26.82
N TYR A 169 20.99 0.56 26.65
CA TYR A 169 20.25 -0.58 26.13
C TYR A 169 20.72 -0.96 24.72
N LEU A 170 20.78 0.01 23.80
CA LEU A 170 21.21 -0.23 22.43
C LEU A 170 22.65 -0.73 22.37
N SER A 171 23.57 -0.20 23.20
CA SER A 171 24.95 -0.70 23.26
C SER A 171 25.03 -2.15 23.73
N LYS A 172 24.21 -2.54 24.72
CA LYS A 172 24.14 -3.93 25.18
C LYS A 172 23.58 -4.85 24.10
N SER A 173 22.46 -4.47 23.50
CA SER A 173 21.81 -5.27 22.43
C SER A 173 22.65 -5.32 21.15
N PHE A 174 23.39 -4.26 20.82
CA PHE A 174 24.32 -4.23 19.69
C PHE A 174 25.41 -5.29 19.84
N SER A 175 26.03 -5.38 21.02
CA SER A 175 27.06 -6.39 21.30
C SER A 175 26.49 -7.81 21.37
N LYS A 176 25.31 -7.99 21.98
CA LYS A 176 24.66 -9.30 22.14
C LYS A 176 24.22 -9.86 20.79
N ASP A 177 23.48 -9.07 20.01
CA ASP A 177 22.85 -9.52 18.76
C ASP A 177 23.84 -9.43 17.57
N LYS A 178 25.16 -9.40 17.83
CA LYS A 178 26.21 -9.48 16.78
C LYS A 178 26.35 -10.91 16.25
N PHE A 179 25.88 -11.89 17.02
CA PHE A 179 25.90 -13.30 16.65
C PHE A 179 24.50 -13.74 16.24
N ALA A 180 24.41 -14.61 15.24
CA ALA A 180 23.16 -15.21 14.83
C ALA A 180 22.70 -16.20 15.89
N GLU A 181 21.47 -16.01 16.37
CA GLU A 181 20.76 -16.96 17.23
C GLU A 181 20.25 -18.11 16.34
N LEU A 182 21.18 -18.98 15.96
CA LEU A 182 20.85 -20.27 15.36
C LEU A 182 20.57 -21.23 16.50
N ASP A 183 19.31 -21.29 16.93
CA ASP A 183 18.84 -22.34 17.84
C ASP A 183 18.99 -23.67 17.10
N GLN A 184 20.15 -24.31 17.23
CA GLN A 184 20.26 -25.72 16.89
C GLN A 184 19.46 -26.49 17.93
N ALA A 185 18.61 -27.40 17.45
CA ALA A 185 17.80 -28.30 18.27
C ALA A 185 18.67 -29.39 18.94
N GLY A 186 19.70 -28.99 19.68
CA GLY A 186 20.68 -29.86 20.32
C GLY A 186 21.71 -29.01 21.07
N GLU A 187 22.09 -29.45 22.26
CA GLU A 187 22.79 -28.72 23.31
C GLU A 187 24.02 -27.90 22.87
N PRO A 188 24.28 -26.73 23.50
CA PRO A 188 25.54 -26.01 23.36
C PRO A 188 26.62 -26.72 24.19
N GLU A 189 26.95 -27.97 23.85
CA GLU A 189 28.13 -28.62 24.40
C GLU A 189 29.35 -28.13 23.61
N THR A 190 30.24 -27.47 24.34
CA THR A 190 31.48 -26.77 23.91
C THR A 190 31.28 -25.30 23.57
N GLY A 191 32.16 -24.46 24.12
CA GLY A 191 32.14 -22.99 24.08
C GLY A 191 32.36 -22.40 22.68
N GLU A 192 31.55 -22.84 21.72
CA GLU A 192 31.59 -22.39 20.34
C GLU A 192 31.24 -20.90 20.29
N LYS A 193 32.22 -20.15 19.79
CA LYS A 193 32.10 -18.73 19.47
C LYS A 193 30.88 -18.58 18.56
N GLY A 194 29.88 -17.80 19.00
CA GLY A 194 28.67 -17.55 18.22
C GLY A 194 29.01 -17.19 16.76
N THR A 195 28.20 -17.66 15.82
CA THR A 195 28.41 -17.34 14.41
C THR A 195 28.09 -15.88 14.19
N ASN A 196 29.06 -15.07 13.74
CA ASN A 196 28.83 -13.65 13.48
C ASN A 196 27.70 -13.48 12.45
N LEU A 197 26.71 -12.65 12.78
CA LEU A 197 25.52 -12.40 11.96
C LEU A 197 25.91 -11.95 10.54
N GLY A 198 26.95 -11.12 10.42
CA GLY A 198 27.47 -10.67 9.13
C GLY A 198 27.99 -11.80 8.24
N ARG A 199 28.38 -12.95 8.81
CA ARG A 199 28.85 -14.12 8.03
C ARG A 199 27.73 -14.99 7.45
N VAL A 200 26.55 -14.96 8.07
CA VAL A 200 25.40 -15.77 7.66
C VAL A 200 24.32 -14.95 6.97
N PHE A 201 24.38 -13.62 7.08
CA PHE A 201 23.45 -12.75 6.41
C PHE A 201 23.69 -12.78 4.89
N ILE A 202 22.62 -13.05 4.16
CA ILE A 202 22.56 -12.94 2.71
C ILE A 202 21.60 -11.81 2.42
N ASP A 203 22.09 -10.76 1.75
CA ASP A 203 21.22 -9.65 1.38
C ASP A 203 20.19 -10.12 0.35
N ILE A 204 18.93 -9.87 0.67
CA ILE A 204 17.81 -10.33 -0.16
C ILE A 204 17.57 -9.27 -1.21
N SER A 205 17.55 -9.67 -2.48
CA SER A 205 17.17 -8.78 -3.58
C SER A 205 15.68 -8.44 -3.51
N LEU A 206 15.35 -7.17 -3.29
CA LEU A 206 13.97 -6.68 -3.33
C LEU A 206 13.57 -6.27 -4.73
N LYS A 207 12.27 -6.45 -5.03
CA LYS A 207 11.60 -5.81 -6.17
C LYS A 207 10.62 -4.76 -5.60
N PRO A 208 11.00 -3.48 -5.55
CA PRO A 208 10.14 -2.44 -4.99
C PRO A 208 8.80 -2.38 -5.75
N TRP A 209 7.69 -2.50 -5.02
CA TRP A 209 6.34 -2.52 -5.62
C TRP A 209 6.04 -1.24 -6.42
N ASP A 210 6.63 -0.10 -6.03
CA ASP A 210 6.51 1.19 -6.69
C ASP A 210 6.85 1.14 -8.20
N LYS A 211 7.65 0.16 -8.65
CA LYS A 211 8.05 -0.01 -10.06
C LYS A 211 7.37 -1.19 -10.77
N VAL A 212 6.74 -2.11 -10.03
CA VAL A 212 6.08 -3.31 -10.61
C VAL A 212 4.78 -2.95 -11.34
N ALA A 213 4.14 -1.84 -10.95
CA ALA A 213 2.92 -1.34 -11.61
C ALA A 213 3.10 -1.07 -13.11
N THR A 214 4.33 -0.83 -13.57
CA THR A 214 4.63 -0.56 -14.99
C THR A 214 5.03 -1.81 -15.77
N GLU A 215 5.66 -2.80 -15.12
CA GLU A 215 6.24 -3.98 -15.78
C GLU A 215 5.36 -5.24 -15.72
N ALA A 216 4.29 -5.28 -14.92
CA ALA A 216 3.38 -6.43 -14.80
C ALA A 216 2.51 -6.73 -16.06
N ARG A 217 2.88 -6.21 -17.24
CA ARG A 217 2.20 -6.46 -18.53
C ARG A 217 2.72 -7.67 -19.30
N ARG A 218 3.72 -8.40 -18.80
CA ARG A 218 4.19 -9.64 -19.44
C ARG A 218 4.19 -10.78 -18.43
N ARG A 219 3.38 -11.80 -18.72
CA ARG A 219 3.41 -13.09 -18.03
C ARG A 219 4.81 -13.69 -18.23
N VAL A 220 5.58 -13.79 -17.16
CA VAL A 220 6.81 -14.57 -17.15
C VAL A 220 6.64 -15.65 -16.09
N THR A 221 6.73 -16.89 -16.58
CA THR A 221 6.78 -18.14 -15.84
C THR A 221 7.79 -18.06 -14.71
N VAL A 222 7.30 -18.36 -13.51
CA VAL A 222 8.07 -18.48 -12.28
C VAL A 222 8.89 -19.76 -12.40
N GLU A 223 10.18 -19.66 -12.73
CA GLU A 223 11.21 -20.58 -12.22
C GLU A 223 12.65 -20.19 -12.59
N ASP A 224 12.90 -19.36 -13.62
CA ASP A 224 14.27 -19.11 -14.10
C ASP A 224 14.83 -17.68 -13.89
N ASP A 225 14.07 -16.77 -13.29
CA ASP A 225 14.37 -15.33 -13.33
C ASP A 225 15.11 -14.78 -12.09
N LEU A 226 15.57 -15.66 -11.19
CA LEU A 226 16.17 -15.27 -9.90
C LEU A 226 17.56 -14.59 -10.00
N PHE A 227 18.19 -14.53 -11.18
CA PHE A 227 19.58 -14.08 -11.29
C PHE A 227 19.90 -13.09 -12.43
N ARG A 228 18.92 -12.61 -13.23
CA ARG A 228 19.24 -11.78 -14.43
C ARG A 228 18.49 -10.46 -14.62
N ASN A 229 17.57 -10.06 -13.74
CA ASN A 229 16.84 -8.80 -13.92
C ASN A 229 17.56 -7.58 -13.32
N LYS A 230 17.77 -6.53 -14.14
CA LYS A 230 18.52 -5.29 -13.82
C LYS A 230 17.85 -4.35 -12.80
N ASN A 231 16.71 -4.72 -12.21
CA ASN A 231 15.91 -3.86 -11.33
C ASN A 231 15.90 -4.32 -9.86
N HIS A 232 16.73 -5.29 -9.48
CA HIS A 232 16.86 -5.71 -8.09
C HIS A 232 17.67 -4.70 -7.28
N VAL A 233 17.13 -4.30 -6.13
CA VAL A 233 17.84 -3.46 -5.16
C VAL A 233 18.07 -4.33 -3.92
N PRO A 234 19.29 -4.44 -3.39
CA PRO A 234 19.56 -5.13 -2.13
C PRO A 234 18.65 -4.58 -1.01
N ALA A 235 18.11 -5.45 -0.16
CA ALA A 235 17.15 -5.06 0.87
C ALA A 235 17.75 -4.03 1.83
N MET A 236 19.02 -4.21 2.19
CA MET A 236 19.70 -3.28 3.07
C MET A 236 19.81 -1.90 2.46
N GLU A 237 20.19 -1.80 1.18
CA GLU A 237 20.24 -0.52 0.46
C GLU A 237 18.86 0.13 0.42
N TYR A 238 17.80 -0.64 0.20
CA TYR A 238 16.44 -0.12 0.13
C TYR A 238 15.93 0.45 1.46
N PHE A 239 16.22 -0.21 2.58
CA PHE A 239 15.74 0.21 3.90
C PHE A 239 16.60 1.31 4.55
N THR A 240 17.85 1.45 4.14
CA THR A 240 18.81 2.41 4.76
C THR A 240 18.92 3.74 4.02
N LYS A 241 18.33 3.87 2.82
CA LYS A 241 18.29 5.14 2.06
C LYS A 241 17.65 6.27 2.86
N GLU A 242 18.41 7.34 3.09
CA GLU A 242 18.00 8.49 3.91
C GLU A 242 16.75 9.20 3.40
N GLU A 243 16.51 9.13 2.09
CA GLU A 243 15.33 9.70 1.43
C GLU A 243 14.01 9.03 1.84
N LYS A 244 14.04 7.77 2.31
CA LYS A 244 12.85 7.00 2.69
C LYS A 244 12.88 6.66 4.19
N LYS A 245 12.27 7.51 5.02
CA LYS A 245 12.07 7.24 6.45
C LYS A 245 10.88 6.30 6.67
N TYR A 246 11.15 5.00 6.72
CA TYR A 246 10.14 4.02 7.13
C TYR A 246 10.00 4.00 8.65
N ASN A 247 8.91 4.58 9.17
CA ASN A 247 8.62 4.53 10.60
C ASN A 247 8.10 3.16 11.07
N LYS A 248 7.57 2.36 10.14
CA LYS A 248 7.01 1.02 10.39
C LYS A 248 7.25 0.14 9.16
N VAL A 249 7.88 -1.00 9.36
CA VAL A 249 8.17 -1.99 8.31
C VAL A 249 7.57 -3.33 8.73
N VAL A 250 6.92 -4.02 7.79
CA VAL A 250 6.42 -5.39 7.97
C VAL A 250 7.11 -6.28 6.95
N ILE A 251 7.77 -7.34 7.44
CA ILE A 251 8.49 -8.32 6.60
C ILE A 251 7.65 -9.60 6.56
N ILE A 252 7.23 -10.01 5.37
CA ILE A 252 6.39 -11.19 5.14
C ILE A 252 7.17 -12.20 4.29
N GLY A 253 7.10 -13.49 4.64
CA GLY A 253 7.79 -14.57 3.93
C GLY A 253 7.59 -15.92 4.59
N GLY A 254 7.76 -17.01 3.82
CA GLY A 254 7.60 -18.39 4.31
C GLY A 254 8.63 -18.82 5.37
N PRO A 255 8.48 -20.00 5.98
CA PRO A 255 9.48 -20.59 6.89
C PRO A 255 10.85 -20.70 6.19
N GLY A 256 11.94 -20.42 6.91
CA GLY A 256 13.31 -20.51 6.38
C GLY A 256 13.75 -19.39 5.42
N GLN A 257 12.90 -18.41 5.10
CA GLN A 257 13.21 -17.32 4.15
C GLN A 257 14.06 -16.18 4.75
N GLY A 258 14.72 -16.38 5.88
CA GLY A 258 15.65 -15.39 6.46
C GLY A 258 15.03 -14.12 7.06
N LYS A 259 13.72 -14.10 7.33
CA LYS A 259 13.01 -12.91 7.90
C LYS A 259 13.64 -12.39 9.19
N SER A 260 13.91 -13.30 10.14
CA SER A 260 14.50 -12.94 11.43
C SER A 260 15.92 -12.42 11.27
N THR A 261 16.72 -13.06 10.40
CA THR A 261 18.09 -12.66 10.08
C THR A 261 18.13 -11.25 9.46
N LEU A 262 17.25 -10.96 8.51
CA LEU A 262 17.12 -9.63 7.92
C LEU A 262 16.68 -8.58 8.95
N GLY A 263 15.71 -8.91 9.81
CA GLY A 263 15.28 -8.02 10.89
C GLY A 263 16.40 -7.70 11.89
N GLN A 264 17.16 -8.72 12.29
CA GLN A 264 18.33 -8.57 13.15
C GLN A 264 19.40 -7.68 12.48
N GLN A 265 19.70 -7.93 11.21
CA GLN A 265 20.69 -7.14 10.46
C GLN A 265 20.26 -5.66 10.34
N LEU A 266 19.00 -5.40 10.02
CA LEU A 266 18.46 -4.04 9.92
C LEU A 266 18.53 -3.33 11.28
N ALA A 267 18.20 -4.03 12.37
CA ALA A 267 18.31 -3.49 13.72
C ALA A 267 19.76 -3.14 14.09
N GLN A 268 20.74 -3.96 13.70
CA GLN A 268 22.16 -3.70 13.92
C GLN A 268 22.63 -2.42 13.23
N VAL A 269 22.27 -2.23 11.96
CA VAL A 269 22.63 -1.02 11.21
C VAL A 269 22.03 0.24 11.85
N HIS A 270 20.76 0.20 12.24
CA HIS A 270 20.13 1.34 12.92
C HIS A 270 20.73 1.63 14.30
N ARG A 271 21.06 0.59 15.07
CA ARG A 271 21.75 0.74 16.38
C ARG A 271 23.13 1.35 16.20
N ALA A 272 23.91 0.89 15.22
CA ALA A 272 25.22 1.46 14.92
C ALA A 272 25.13 2.95 14.59
N LYS A 273 24.19 3.33 13.71
CA LYS A 273 23.94 4.72 13.35
C LYS A 273 23.55 5.57 14.57
N TYR A 274 22.69 5.05 15.45
CA TYR A 274 22.28 5.77 16.66
C TYR A 274 23.43 5.93 17.67
N LEU A 275 24.31 4.93 17.76
CA LEU A 275 25.46 4.93 18.68
C LEU A 275 26.71 5.63 18.10
N ASN A 276 26.64 6.17 16.87
CA ASN A 276 27.79 6.67 16.11
C ASN A 276 28.96 5.66 16.07
N ARG A 277 28.63 4.38 15.84
CA ARG A 277 29.62 3.31 15.65
C ARG A 277 29.66 2.89 14.21
N GLU A 278 30.84 2.50 13.76
CA GLU A 278 30.98 1.81 12.49
C GLU A 278 30.39 0.41 12.58
N TYR A 279 29.71 -0.01 11.51
CA TYR A 279 29.20 -1.35 11.36
C TYR A 279 29.64 -1.84 9.99
N GLU A 280 30.70 -2.65 9.97
CA GLU A 280 31.24 -3.22 8.74
C GLU A 280 30.24 -4.22 8.17
N PHE A 281 29.60 -3.79 7.08
CA PHE A 281 28.88 -4.68 6.20
C PHE A 281 29.88 -5.23 5.19
N THR A 282 30.36 -6.45 5.37
CA THR A 282 31.13 -7.13 4.31
C THR A 282 30.17 -7.49 3.17
N GLU A 283 30.11 -6.64 2.14
CA GLU A 283 29.29 -6.84 0.93
C GLU A 283 29.68 -8.10 0.12
N LYS A 284 30.84 -8.70 0.42
CA LYS A 284 31.35 -9.84 -0.32
C LYS A 284 31.56 -11.03 0.59
N ILE A 285 30.52 -11.83 0.74
CA ILE A 285 30.73 -13.24 1.03
C ILE A 285 30.46 -14.00 -0.26
N GLU A 286 31.53 -14.43 -0.94
CA GLU A 286 31.44 -15.44 -1.99
C GLU A 286 31.06 -16.78 -1.35
N VAL A 287 29.84 -16.91 -0.85
CA VAL A 287 29.33 -18.23 -0.49
C VAL A 287 28.88 -18.89 -1.80
N LYS A 288 29.69 -19.83 -2.32
CA LYS A 288 29.16 -20.83 -3.25
C LYS A 288 28.03 -21.54 -2.51
N ARG A 289 26.77 -21.20 -2.82
CA ARG A 289 25.61 -21.98 -2.35
C ARG A 289 25.83 -23.40 -2.81
N ILE A 290 26.11 -24.32 -1.87
CA ILE A 290 26.04 -25.74 -2.15
C ILE A 290 24.60 -26.15 -1.80
N PRO A 291 23.74 -26.40 -2.79
CA PRO A 291 22.36 -26.76 -2.54
C PRO A 291 22.32 -28.24 -2.14
N PHE A 292 22.64 -28.57 -0.89
CA PHE A 292 22.32 -29.89 -0.38
C PHE A 292 21.19 -29.78 0.65
N ARG A 293 20.10 -30.48 0.32
CA ARG A 293 18.98 -30.72 1.21
C ARG A 293 19.33 -31.95 2.03
N VAL A 294 19.64 -31.79 3.31
CA VAL A 294 19.79 -32.93 4.21
C VAL A 294 18.40 -33.42 4.59
N VAL A 295 18.00 -34.57 4.04
CA VAL A 295 16.74 -35.23 4.38
C VAL A 295 17.00 -36.16 5.57
N LEU A 296 16.76 -35.66 6.78
CA LEU A 296 17.01 -36.37 8.04
C LEU A 296 16.07 -37.55 8.31
N LYS A 297 15.08 -37.80 7.42
CA LYS A 297 14.15 -38.94 7.50
C LYS A 297 14.85 -40.29 7.65
N TYR A 298 16.09 -40.42 7.16
CA TYR A 298 16.84 -41.68 7.18
C TYR A 298 17.80 -41.82 8.36
N PHE A 299 17.91 -40.81 9.23
CA PHE A 299 18.79 -40.82 10.41
C PHE A 299 18.05 -40.99 11.73
N ALA A 300 16.72 -41.08 11.70
CA ALA A 300 15.92 -41.55 12.83
C ALA A 300 15.73 -43.07 12.69
N GLN A 301 16.72 -43.84 13.14
CA GLN A 301 16.58 -45.25 13.51
C GLN A 301 16.96 -45.40 14.98
#